data_AF-A0A2C0Z8P0-F1
#
_entry.id   AF-A0A2C0Z8P0-F1
#
_cell.length_a   1.000
_cell.length_b   1.000
_cell.length_c   1.000
_cell.angle_alpha   90.00
_cell.angle_beta   90.00
_cell.angle_gamma   90.00
#
_symmetry.space_group_name_H-M   'P 1'
#
loop_
_entity.id
_entity.type
_entity.pdbx_description
1 polymer ?
#
loop_
_entity_poly.entity_id
_entity_poly.type
_entity_poly.pdbx_seq_one_letter_code
_entity_poly.pdbx_strand_id
1 'polypeptide(L)'
;MIKITKKLSAFSTALLLTVSSFAAPAGNYAKAYAKDNIVTSYKEVTENKISPELEKEFANNSQATFLVKFKDQVDTVKVANEVKAKNKQLSNVKKELVVRSSIVSELRIKSDSSQSNLKKYLKKEKLNGSVKDYESFYIVNGMAVTATEEVMNNIAAMPEVESIKPNGITKLIEPAKTTEVKVQATNNVEWGLEKIGAPDVWSLGIDGT
;
A
#
# COMPACT_ATOMS: atom_id res chain seq x y z
N MET A 1 56.65 29.19 -35.45
CA MET A 1 55.98 27.88 -35.21
C MET A 1 55.65 27.84 -33.73
N ILE A 2 54.43 27.75 -33.21
CA ILE A 2 53.14 27.21 -33.66
C ILE A 2 52.04 28.08 -32.99
N LYS A 3 51.00 28.46 -33.74
CA LYS A 3 49.84 29.20 -33.22
C LYS A 3 48.89 28.21 -32.55
N ILE A 4 48.47 28.48 -31.31
CA ILE A 4 47.35 27.77 -30.66
C ILE A 4 46.29 28.82 -30.32
N THR A 5 45.21 28.79 -31.08
CA THR A 5 44.02 29.62 -30.92
C THR A 5 43.13 29.03 -29.82
N LYS A 6 42.77 29.84 -28.82
CA LYS A 6 41.72 29.50 -27.85
C LYS A 6 40.36 29.61 -28.54
N LYS A 7 39.68 28.48 -28.76
CA LYS A 7 38.24 28.48 -29.05
C LYS A 7 37.48 28.21 -27.76
N LEU A 8 36.77 29.24 -27.31
CA LEU A 8 35.72 29.13 -26.29
C LEU A 8 34.49 28.54 -26.99
N SER A 9 34.07 27.34 -26.61
CA SER A 9 32.82 26.74 -27.09
C SER A 9 31.92 26.53 -25.89
N ALA A 10 30.94 27.42 -25.76
CA ALA A 10 29.83 27.30 -24.83
C ALA A 10 28.86 26.24 -25.36
N PHE A 11 28.82 25.07 -24.71
CA PHE A 11 27.75 24.10 -24.94
C PHE A 11 26.57 24.44 -24.04
N SER A 12 25.67 25.28 -24.57
CA SER A 12 24.31 25.40 -24.08
C SER A 12 23.57 24.11 -24.44
N THR A 13 23.29 23.26 -23.44
CA THR A 13 22.37 22.13 -23.59
C THR A 13 21.07 22.49 -22.88
N ALA A 14 20.12 22.98 -23.67
CA ALA A 14 18.75 23.16 -23.26
C ALA A 14 18.11 21.78 -23.03
N LEU A 15 17.89 21.41 -21.77
CA LEU A 15 17.08 20.27 -21.39
C LEU A 15 15.60 20.65 -21.53
N LEU A 16 14.99 20.27 -22.65
CA LEU A 16 13.55 20.40 -22.88
C LEU A 16 12.80 19.48 -21.92
N LEU A 17 12.41 20.00 -20.75
CA LEU A 17 11.40 19.41 -19.89
C LEU A 17 10.04 19.59 -20.56
N THR A 18 9.61 18.61 -21.35
CA THR A 18 8.20 18.49 -21.74
C THR A 18 7.43 18.01 -20.51
N VAL A 19 6.98 18.96 -19.70
CA VAL A 19 5.96 18.73 -18.69
C VAL A 19 4.66 18.53 -19.46
N SER A 20 4.31 17.28 -19.77
CA SER A 20 2.96 16.93 -20.19
C SER A 20 2.04 17.12 -18.98
N SER A 21 1.58 18.36 -18.82
CA SER A 21 0.52 18.73 -17.89
C SER A 21 -0.76 17.99 -18.27
N PHE A 22 -0.96 16.79 -17.73
CA PHE A 22 -2.28 16.18 -17.69
C PHE A 22 -3.11 16.94 -16.65
N ALA A 23 -3.76 18.01 -17.10
CA ALA A 23 -4.84 18.63 -16.35
C ALA A 23 -6.04 17.67 -16.37
N ALA A 24 -6.19 16.86 -15.32
CA ALA A 24 -7.41 16.09 -15.11
C ALA A 24 -8.56 17.06 -14.77
N PRO A 25 -9.71 17.01 -15.47
CA PRO A 25 -10.83 17.87 -15.16
C PRO A 25 -11.40 17.52 -13.78
N ALA A 26 -11.64 18.55 -12.97
CA ALA A 26 -12.25 18.42 -11.66
C ALA A 26 -13.77 18.20 -11.82
N GLY A 27 -14.20 16.94 -11.90
CA GLY A 27 -15.62 16.54 -11.90
C GLY A 27 -15.87 15.26 -12.72
N ASN A 28 -16.69 14.36 -12.19
CA ASN A 28 -17.14 13.08 -12.76
C ASN A 28 -16.16 12.42 -13.73
N TYR A 29 -15.22 11.64 -13.18
CA TYR A 29 -14.25 10.84 -13.94
C TYR A 29 -14.95 9.92 -14.97
N ALA A 30 -16.12 9.36 -14.63
CA ALA A 30 -16.93 8.58 -15.59
C ALA A 30 -17.29 9.35 -16.87
N LYS A 31 -17.50 10.66 -16.79
CA LYS A 31 -17.89 11.51 -17.93
C LYS A 31 -16.69 12.06 -18.69
N ALA A 32 -15.56 12.30 -18.02
CA ALA A 32 -14.34 12.81 -18.65
C ALA A 32 -13.67 11.81 -19.61
N TYR A 33 -13.93 10.50 -19.45
CA TYR A 33 -13.39 9.44 -20.29
C TYR A 33 -14.40 8.83 -21.29
N ALA A 34 -15.64 9.33 -21.34
CA ALA A 34 -16.70 8.80 -22.19
C ALA A 34 -16.67 9.40 -23.61
N LYS A 35 -16.13 8.65 -24.57
CA LYS A 35 -16.47 8.74 -26.01
C LYS A 35 -17.39 7.56 -26.31
N ASP A 36 -18.46 7.72 -27.07
CA ASP A 36 -19.64 6.82 -27.06
C ASP A 36 -19.40 5.30 -27.28
N ASN A 37 -18.28 4.86 -27.87
CA ASN A 37 -17.91 3.44 -28.02
C ASN A 37 -16.99 2.90 -26.90
N ILE A 38 -16.63 3.74 -25.93
CA ILE A 38 -15.69 3.48 -24.83
C ILE A 38 -16.46 3.18 -23.53
N VAL A 39 -17.70 3.63 -23.41
CA VAL A 39 -18.52 3.52 -22.19
C VAL A 39 -18.80 2.06 -21.81
N THR A 40 -19.02 1.17 -22.77
CA THR A 40 -19.27 -0.26 -22.51
C THR A 40 -18.03 -1.00 -22.01
N SER A 41 -16.86 -0.77 -22.62
CA SER A 41 -15.62 -1.43 -22.18
C SER A 41 -15.09 -0.87 -20.86
N TYR A 42 -15.31 0.42 -20.60
CA TYR A 42 -14.92 1.03 -19.32
C TYR A 42 -15.78 0.53 -18.17
N LYS A 43 -17.09 0.34 -18.39
CA LYS A 43 -17.99 -0.20 -17.38
C LYS A 43 -17.59 -1.62 -16.97
N GLU A 44 -17.27 -2.48 -17.94
CA GLU A 44 -16.79 -3.84 -17.71
C GLU A 44 -15.43 -3.86 -16.97
N VAL A 45 -14.49 -2.97 -17.34
CA VAL A 45 -13.19 -2.86 -16.67
C VAL A 45 -13.34 -2.34 -15.23
N THR A 46 -14.31 -1.47 -14.94
CA THR A 46 -14.59 -1.01 -13.57
C THR A 46 -15.29 -2.06 -12.72
N GLU A 47 -16.25 -2.79 -13.28
CA GLU A 47 -16.94 -3.90 -12.59
C GLU A 47 -15.93 -4.99 -12.20
N ASN A 48 -14.97 -5.30 -13.08
CA ASN A 48 -13.93 -6.30 -12.80
C ASN A 48 -12.97 -5.92 -11.65
N LYS A 49 -12.93 -4.65 -11.21
CA LYS A 49 -12.10 -4.22 -10.09
C LYS A 49 -12.82 -4.32 -8.74
N ILE A 50 -14.14 -4.32 -8.72
CA ILE A 50 -14.94 -4.31 -7.50
C ILE A 50 -15.29 -5.75 -7.13
N SER A 51 -15.02 -6.14 -5.89
CA SER A 51 -15.41 -7.45 -5.38
C SER A 51 -16.94 -7.59 -5.36
N PRO A 52 -17.53 -8.68 -5.88
CA PRO A 52 -18.98 -8.88 -5.86
C PRO A 52 -19.61 -8.84 -4.46
N GLU A 53 -18.83 -9.12 -3.43
CA GLU A 53 -19.26 -9.06 -2.03
C GLU A 53 -19.61 -7.63 -1.57
N LEU A 54 -19.00 -6.60 -2.18
CA LEU A 54 -19.23 -5.20 -1.79
C LEU A 54 -20.61 -4.68 -2.17
N GLU A 55 -21.21 -5.17 -3.26
CA GLU A 55 -22.56 -4.78 -3.68
C GLU A 55 -23.59 -5.05 -2.56
N LYS A 56 -23.37 -6.11 -1.78
CA LYS A 56 -24.25 -6.47 -0.65
C LYS A 56 -24.07 -5.53 0.55
N GLU A 57 -22.89 -4.94 0.73
CA GLU A 57 -22.63 -4.03 1.86
C GLU A 57 -23.38 -2.71 1.70
N PHE A 58 -23.57 -2.23 0.47
CA PHE A 58 -24.30 -0.99 0.17
C PHE A 58 -25.82 -1.14 0.16
N ALA A 59 -26.36 -2.37 0.06
CA ALA A 59 -27.81 -2.61 0.04
C ALA A 59 -28.53 -2.08 1.30
N ASN A 60 -27.85 -2.11 2.45
CA ASN A 60 -28.41 -1.69 3.74
C ASN A 60 -27.70 -0.49 4.37
N ASN A 61 -26.61 0.00 3.76
CA ASN A 61 -25.78 1.06 4.33
C ASN A 61 -25.52 2.14 3.28
N SER A 62 -25.70 3.41 3.66
CA SER A 62 -25.36 4.54 2.79
C SER A 62 -23.86 4.70 2.56
N GLN A 63 -23.03 4.12 3.44
CA GLN A 63 -21.58 4.08 3.32
C GLN A 63 -21.04 2.74 3.82
N ALA A 64 -19.96 2.26 3.21
CA ALA A 64 -19.23 1.08 3.63
C ALA A 64 -17.73 1.36 3.67
N THR A 65 -16.99 0.53 4.41
CA THR A 65 -15.52 0.59 4.46
C THR A 65 -14.94 -0.46 3.54
N PHE A 66 -14.12 -0.04 2.59
CA PHE A 66 -13.50 -0.91 1.61
C PHE A 66 -12.00 -0.65 1.47
N LEU A 67 -11.28 -1.67 1.02
CA LEU A 67 -9.84 -1.67 0.81
C LEU A 67 -9.54 -1.49 -0.68
N VAL A 68 -8.80 -0.44 -1.01
CA VAL A 68 -8.34 -0.13 -2.35
C VAL A 68 -6.89 -0.56 -2.49
N LYS A 69 -6.58 -1.38 -3.49
CA LYS A 69 -5.21 -1.78 -3.85
C LYS A 69 -4.78 -1.05 -5.13
N PHE A 70 -3.56 -0.53 -5.15
CA PHE A 70 -2.97 0.15 -6.30
C PHE A 70 -2.15 -0.82 -7.15
N LYS A 71 -2.09 -0.55 -8.47
CA LYS A 71 -1.35 -1.38 -9.43
C LYS A 71 0.16 -1.33 -9.26
N ASP A 72 0.66 -0.15 -8.91
CA ASP A 72 2.11 0.11 -8.83
C ASP A 72 2.63 -0.40 -7.48
N GLN A 73 3.68 -1.20 -7.45
CA GLN A 73 4.23 -1.75 -6.21
C GLN A 73 5.76 -1.86 -6.32
N VAL A 74 6.44 -1.63 -5.18
CA VAL A 74 7.90 -1.75 -5.13
C VAL A 74 8.33 -3.20 -5.22
N ASP A 75 9.29 -3.49 -6.09
CA ASP A 75 10.05 -4.73 -6.07
C ASP A 75 11.10 -4.67 -4.94
N THR A 76 10.72 -5.15 -3.76
CA THR A 76 11.55 -5.09 -2.56
C THR A 76 12.80 -5.97 -2.66
N VAL A 77 12.73 -7.06 -3.44
CA VAL A 77 13.87 -7.97 -3.67
C VAL A 77 14.92 -7.27 -4.53
N LYS A 78 14.48 -6.60 -5.59
CA LYS A 78 15.37 -5.79 -6.43
C LYS A 78 16.05 -4.68 -5.63
N VAL A 79 15.28 -3.89 -4.86
CA VAL A 79 15.83 -2.85 -3.99
C VAL A 79 16.86 -3.43 -3.01
N ALA A 80 16.53 -4.55 -2.36
CA ALA A 80 17.44 -5.21 -1.44
C ALA A 80 18.76 -5.60 -2.12
N ASN A 81 18.70 -6.20 -3.31
CA ASN A 81 19.86 -6.66 -4.05
C ASN A 81 20.75 -5.48 -4.50
N GLU A 82 20.16 -4.41 -5.01
CA GLU A 82 20.88 -3.21 -5.43
C GLU A 82 21.57 -2.51 -4.25
N VAL A 83 20.87 -2.37 -3.12
CA VAL A 83 21.42 -1.74 -1.92
C VAL A 83 22.55 -2.59 -1.32
N LYS A 84 22.40 -3.91 -1.28
CA LYS A 84 23.47 -4.83 -0.86
C LYS A 84 24.70 -4.70 -1.76
N ALA A 85 24.50 -4.67 -3.08
CA ALA A 85 25.58 -4.56 -4.05
C ALA A 85 26.36 -3.24 -3.95
N LYS A 86 25.68 -2.14 -3.60
CA LYS A 86 26.29 -0.80 -3.39
C LYS A 86 27.02 -0.65 -2.04
N ASN A 87 26.74 -1.53 -1.07
CA ASN A 87 27.23 -1.41 0.31
C ASN A 87 28.06 -2.64 0.76
N LYS A 88 28.87 -3.22 -0.15
CA LYS A 88 29.66 -4.43 0.12
C LYS A 88 30.64 -4.28 1.29
N GLN A 89 31.18 -3.08 1.45
CA GLN A 89 32.17 -2.66 2.46
C GLN A 89 31.63 -2.60 3.89
N LEU A 90 30.30 -2.58 4.08
CA LEU A 90 29.71 -2.54 5.41
C LEU A 90 29.76 -3.92 6.08
N SER A 91 29.90 -3.92 7.42
CA SER A 91 29.66 -5.12 8.22
C SER A 91 28.25 -5.67 7.99
N ASN A 92 28.04 -6.96 8.26
CA ASN A 92 26.75 -7.62 8.00
C ASN A 92 25.57 -6.91 8.67
N VAL A 93 25.73 -6.53 9.94
CA VAL A 93 24.70 -5.80 10.71
C VAL A 93 24.36 -4.44 10.08
N LYS A 94 25.39 -3.65 9.72
CA LYS A 94 25.17 -2.33 9.10
C LYS A 94 24.52 -2.45 7.72
N LYS A 95 24.94 -3.45 6.94
CA LYS A 95 24.39 -3.73 5.61
C LYS A 95 22.90 -4.07 5.70
N GLU A 96 22.51 -4.91 6.65
CA GLU A 96 21.10 -5.26 6.86
C GLU A 96 20.26 -4.05 7.27
N LEU A 97 20.78 -3.19 8.16
CA LEU A 97 20.09 -1.98 8.58
C LEU A 97 19.84 -1.02 7.39
N VAL A 98 20.85 -0.81 6.54
CA VAL A 98 20.73 0.06 5.35
C VAL A 98 19.75 -0.53 4.33
N VAL A 99 19.73 -1.85 4.15
CA VAL A 99 18.76 -2.52 3.28
C VAL A 99 17.34 -2.31 3.78
N ARG A 100 17.09 -2.56 5.06
CA ARG A 100 15.75 -2.41 5.67
C ARG A 100 15.24 -0.97 5.56
N SER A 101 16.07 0.01 5.91
CA SER A 101 15.67 1.42 5.81
C SER A 101 15.42 1.85 4.36
N SER A 102 16.21 1.36 3.40
CA SER A 102 16.03 1.65 1.98
C SER A 102 14.71 1.08 1.45
N ILE A 103 14.36 -0.16 1.82
CA ILE A 103 13.08 -0.77 1.42
C ILE A 103 11.90 0.04 1.98
N VAL A 104 11.94 0.38 3.27
CA VAL A 104 10.88 1.18 3.91
C VAL A 104 10.74 2.54 3.23
N SER A 105 11.85 3.20 2.92
CA SER A 105 11.84 4.49 2.21
C SER A 105 11.20 4.36 0.83
N GLU A 106 11.59 3.36 0.05
CA GLU A 106 11.06 3.18 -1.31
C GLU A 106 9.57 2.87 -1.31
N LEU A 107 9.10 2.01 -0.38
CA LEU A 107 7.67 1.72 -0.22
C LEU A 107 6.86 2.98 0.11
N ARG A 108 7.38 3.86 0.99
CA ARG A 108 6.73 5.13 1.33
C ARG A 108 6.68 6.09 0.14
N ILE A 109 7.80 6.28 -0.56
CA ILE A 109 7.89 7.14 -1.75
C ILE A 109 6.91 6.67 -2.83
N LYS A 110 6.89 5.36 -3.10
CA LYS A 110 5.98 4.73 -4.05
C LYS A 110 4.51 4.93 -3.67
N SER A 111 4.16 4.66 -2.41
CA SER A 111 2.81 4.87 -1.91
C SER A 111 2.38 6.33 -1.99
N ASP A 112 3.23 7.27 -1.56
CA ASP A 112 2.87 8.69 -1.58
C ASP A 112 2.64 9.24 -2.99
N SER A 113 3.47 8.84 -3.93
CA SER A 113 3.35 9.25 -5.33
C SER A 113 2.14 8.62 -6.02
N SER A 114 1.99 7.29 -5.93
CA SER A 114 0.89 6.56 -6.60
C SER A 114 -0.49 6.86 -6.02
N GLN A 115 -0.58 7.16 -4.71
CA GLN A 115 -1.85 7.45 -4.05
C GLN A 115 -2.25 8.93 -4.11
N SER A 116 -1.41 9.80 -4.65
CA SER A 116 -1.60 11.27 -4.58
C SER A 116 -2.94 11.72 -5.18
N ASN A 117 -3.32 11.17 -6.33
CA ASN A 117 -4.56 11.54 -7.02
C ASN A 117 -5.79 11.10 -6.23
N LEU A 118 -5.83 9.83 -5.78
CA LEU A 118 -6.91 9.33 -4.96
C LEU A 118 -7.03 10.11 -3.65
N LYS A 119 -5.91 10.40 -2.96
CA LYS A 119 -5.90 11.22 -1.73
C LYS A 119 -6.51 12.61 -1.97
N LYS A 120 -6.19 13.28 -3.09
CA LYS A 120 -6.79 14.57 -3.45
C LYS A 120 -8.29 14.47 -3.69
N TYR A 121 -8.73 13.44 -4.42
CA TYR A 121 -10.14 13.19 -4.67
C TYR A 121 -10.91 12.93 -3.37
N LEU A 122 -10.42 12.03 -2.50
CA LEU A 122 -11.05 11.71 -1.23
C LEU A 122 -11.13 12.91 -0.28
N LYS A 123 -10.10 13.77 -0.27
CA LYS A 123 -10.13 15.01 0.51
C LYS A 123 -11.26 15.94 0.06
N LYS A 124 -11.52 16.04 -1.26
CA LYS A 124 -12.63 16.82 -1.80
C LYS A 124 -13.98 16.20 -1.43
N GLU A 125 -14.15 14.89 -1.63
CA GLU A 125 -15.41 14.22 -1.33
C GLU A 125 -15.72 14.14 0.17
N LYS A 126 -14.69 14.21 1.02
CA LYS A 126 -14.87 14.34 2.48
C LYS A 126 -15.53 15.67 2.85
N LEU A 127 -15.25 16.75 2.11
CA LEU A 127 -15.93 18.05 2.30
C LEU A 127 -17.38 18.02 1.81
N ASN A 128 -17.69 17.18 0.83
CA ASN A 128 -19.04 17.01 0.29
C ASN A 128 -19.91 16.06 1.12
N GLY A 129 -19.35 15.39 2.14
CA GLY A 129 -20.04 14.40 2.98
C GLY A 129 -20.13 12.99 2.40
N SER A 130 -19.64 12.77 1.17
CA SER A 130 -19.64 11.47 0.49
C SER A 130 -18.55 10.51 0.99
N VAL A 131 -17.53 11.05 1.68
CA VAL A 131 -16.47 10.28 2.35
C VAL A 131 -16.49 10.61 3.84
N LYS A 132 -16.59 9.59 4.69
CA LYS A 132 -16.45 9.75 6.14
C LYS A 132 -14.99 9.73 6.56
N ASP A 133 -14.22 8.76 6.07
CA ASP A 133 -12.80 8.68 6.40
C ASP A 133 -11.97 7.88 5.39
N TYR A 134 -10.64 8.06 5.44
CA TYR A 134 -9.71 7.24 4.67
C TYR A 134 -8.34 7.15 5.36
N GLU A 135 -7.70 5.99 5.20
CA GLU A 135 -6.36 5.69 5.73
C GLU A 135 -5.45 5.14 4.62
N SER A 136 -4.17 5.48 4.70
CA SER A 136 -3.14 5.17 3.70
C SER A 136 -2.17 4.12 4.23
N PHE A 137 -1.95 3.05 3.46
CA PHE A 137 -1.00 1.98 3.78
C PHE A 137 0.10 1.90 2.73
N TYR A 138 1.37 1.95 3.16
CA TYR A 138 2.51 1.99 2.24
C TYR A 138 3.10 0.62 1.90
N ILE A 139 2.98 -0.38 2.78
CA ILE A 139 3.61 -1.70 2.57
C ILE A 139 2.97 -2.44 1.39
N VAL A 140 1.64 -2.50 1.36
CA VAL A 140 0.87 -3.17 0.30
C VAL A 140 0.46 -2.22 -0.83
N ASN A 141 0.88 -0.96 -0.74
CA ASN A 141 0.37 0.16 -1.52
C ASN A 141 -1.17 0.15 -1.66
N GLY A 142 -1.84 0.45 -0.55
CA GLY A 142 -3.30 0.42 -0.47
C GLY A 142 -3.88 1.53 0.38
N MET A 143 -5.20 1.66 0.37
CA MET A 143 -5.95 2.59 1.22
C MET A 143 -7.22 1.93 1.77
N ALA A 144 -7.56 2.20 3.02
CA ALA A 144 -8.92 1.95 3.52
C ALA A 144 -9.75 3.21 3.30
N VAL A 145 -10.96 3.07 2.78
CA VAL A 145 -11.86 4.19 2.49
C VAL A 145 -13.25 3.87 3.03
N THR A 146 -13.84 4.79 3.78
CA THR A 146 -15.24 4.72 4.22
C THR A 146 -16.04 5.78 3.49
N ALA A 147 -16.86 5.35 2.52
CA ALA A 147 -17.53 6.26 1.59
C ALA A 147 -18.81 5.64 1.00
N THR A 148 -19.53 6.43 0.20
CA THR A 148 -20.70 6.00 -0.56
C THR A 148 -20.34 5.10 -1.74
N GLU A 149 -21.33 4.38 -2.27
CA GLU A 149 -21.18 3.53 -3.46
C GLU A 149 -20.72 4.34 -4.70
N GLU A 150 -21.22 5.56 -4.86
CA GLU A 150 -20.80 6.46 -5.94
C GLU A 150 -19.29 6.76 -5.88
N VAL A 151 -18.77 7.02 -4.68
CA VAL A 151 -17.33 7.23 -4.48
C VAL A 151 -16.55 5.98 -4.81
N MET A 152 -17.00 4.79 -4.38
CA MET A 152 -16.36 3.52 -4.74
C MET A 152 -16.28 3.34 -6.27
N ASN A 153 -17.38 3.57 -6.99
CA ASN A 153 -17.42 3.45 -8.45
C ASN A 153 -16.47 4.43 -9.14
N ASN A 154 -16.39 5.67 -8.64
CA ASN A 154 -15.42 6.66 -9.13
C ASN A 154 -13.97 6.24 -8.86
N ILE A 155 -13.68 5.60 -7.73
CA ILE A 155 -12.35 5.05 -7.41
C ILE A 155 -12.03 3.90 -8.36
N ALA A 156 -12.98 2.99 -8.64
CA ALA A 156 -12.78 1.89 -9.58
C ALA A 156 -12.43 2.39 -10.99
N ALA A 157 -12.99 3.53 -11.40
CA ALA A 157 -12.67 4.17 -12.68
C ALA A 157 -11.25 4.73 -12.75
N MET A 158 -10.52 4.88 -11.63
CA MET A 158 -9.16 5.40 -11.63
C MET A 158 -8.17 4.37 -12.22
N PRO A 159 -7.31 4.76 -13.18
CA PRO A 159 -6.40 3.83 -13.86
C PRO A 159 -5.34 3.25 -12.92
N GLU A 160 -4.95 3.95 -11.86
CA GLU A 160 -3.98 3.51 -10.85
C GLU A 160 -4.52 2.44 -9.88
N VAL A 161 -5.85 2.28 -9.80
CA VAL A 161 -6.51 1.30 -8.93
C VAL A 161 -6.52 -0.07 -9.59
N GLU A 162 -6.03 -1.07 -8.86
CA GLU A 162 -5.98 -2.48 -9.25
C GLU A 162 -7.27 -3.19 -8.85
N SER A 163 -7.69 -3.07 -7.59
CA SER A 163 -8.89 -3.74 -7.07
C SER A 163 -9.44 -3.04 -5.84
N ILE A 164 -10.73 -3.30 -5.57
CA ILE A 164 -11.47 -2.82 -4.41
C ILE A 164 -12.13 -4.02 -3.73
N LYS A 165 -11.85 -4.21 -2.44
CA LYS A 165 -12.29 -5.37 -1.64
C LYS A 165 -13.01 -4.94 -0.36
N PRO A 166 -13.91 -5.76 0.19
CA PRO A 166 -14.56 -5.45 1.46
C PRO A 166 -13.56 -5.39 2.61
N ASN A 167 -13.77 -4.48 3.56
CA ASN A 167 -13.07 -4.49 4.84
C ASN A 167 -13.76 -5.47 5.81
N GLY A 168 -13.63 -6.77 5.49
CA GLY A 168 -14.32 -7.83 6.22
C GLY A 168 -13.83 -8.03 7.66
N ILE A 169 -14.73 -8.46 8.53
CA ILE A 169 -14.41 -8.84 9.91
C ILE A 169 -14.11 -10.33 9.94
N THR A 170 -12.97 -10.71 10.52
CA THR A 170 -12.62 -12.13 10.77
C THR A 170 -12.97 -12.49 12.21
N LYS A 171 -13.69 -13.59 12.42
CA LYS A 171 -13.99 -14.11 13.76
C LYS A 171 -12.75 -14.76 14.37
N LEU A 172 -12.47 -14.46 15.64
CA LEU A 172 -11.40 -15.14 16.38
C LEU A 172 -11.82 -16.57 16.71
N ILE A 173 -10.83 -17.47 16.71
CA ILE A 173 -11.02 -18.82 17.24
C ILE A 173 -11.08 -18.70 18.76
N GLU A 174 -12.22 -19.02 19.35
CA GLU A 174 -12.39 -19.01 20.80
C GLU A 174 -11.73 -20.25 21.43
N PRO A 175 -11.05 -20.11 22.58
CA PRO A 175 -10.52 -21.25 23.30
C PRO A 175 -11.66 -22.17 23.74
N ALA A 176 -11.46 -23.48 23.60
CA ALA A 176 -12.40 -24.46 24.12
C ALA A 176 -12.58 -24.25 25.63
N LYS A 177 -13.83 -24.14 26.08
CA LYS A 177 -14.14 -24.09 27.50
C LYS A 177 -13.96 -25.49 28.09
N THR A 178 -12.82 -25.75 28.70
CA THR A 178 -12.55 -27.01 29.40
C THR A 178 -13.21 -27.01 30.78
N THR A 179 -13.84 -28.12 31.15
CA THR A 179 -14.50 -28.31 32.45
C THR A 179 -13.60 -28.99 33.50
N GLU A 180 -12.32 -29.24 33.17
CA GLU A 180 -11.45 -30.10 33.99
C GLU A 180 -10.26 -29.40 34.66
N VAL A 181 -9.94 -29.99 35.81
CA VAL A 181 -9.04 -29.65 36.92
C VAL A 181 -7.81 -28.81 36.56
N LYS A 182 -7.56 -27.77 37.37
CA LYS A 182 -6.28 -27.03 37.42
C LYS A 182 -5.13 -28.03 37.60
N VAL A 183 -4.43 -28.34 36.52
CA VAL A 183 -3.10 -28.94 36.60
C VAL A 183 -2.21 -27.89 37.27
N GLN A 184 -1.77 -28.15 38.50
CA GLN A 184 -0.80 -27.27 39.14
C GLN A 184 0.50 -27.34 38.33
N ALA A 185 0.93 -26.20 37.81
CA ALA A 185 2.22 -26.06 37.17
C ALA A 185 3.32 -26.42 38.17
N THR A 186 4.17 -27.39 37.83
CA THR A 186 5.39 -27.63 38.59
C THR A 186 6.30 -26.43 38.32
N ASN A 187 6.76 -25.73 39.36
CA ASN A 187 7.62 -24.54 39.26
C ASN A 187 6.99 -23.32 38.55
N ASN A 188 5.66 -23.15 38.58
CA ASN A 188 4.95 -22.04 37.92
C ASN A 188 5.14 -21.95 36.39
N VAL A 189 5.60 -23.02 35.73
CA VAL A 189 5.67 -23.10 34.26
C VAL A 189 4.50 -23.95 33.76
N GLU A 190 3.66 -23.39 32.89
CA GLU A 190 2.59 -24.14 32.26
C GLU A 190 3.15 -25.28 31.40
N TRP A 191 2.52 -26.46 31.47
CA TRP A 191 2.97 -27.67 30.78
C TRP A 191 3.25 -27.46 29.28
N GLY A 192 2.50 -26.57 28.62
CA GLY A 192 2.68 -26.26 27.21
C GLY A 192 4.01 -25.56 26.92
N LEU A 193 4.45 -24.69 27.84
CA LEU A 193 5.74 -24.00 27.75
C LEU A 193 6.90 -24.95 28.00
N GLU A 194 6.75 -25.86 28.96
CA GLU A 194 7.70 -26.95 29.20
C GLU A 194 7.80 -27.86 27.96
N LYS A 195 6.66 -28.18 27.34
CA LYS A 195 6.62 -29.08 26.18
C LYS A 195 7.30 -28.51 24.93
N ILE A 196 7.30 -27.18 24.76
CA ILE A 196 8.01 -26.51 23.66
C ILE A 196 9.44 -26.12 24.00
N GLY A 197 9.93 -26.45 25.21
CA GLY A 197 11.31 -26.13 25.64
C GLY A 197 11.56 -24.65 25.90
N ALA A 198 10.52 -23.86 26.20
CA ALA A 198 10.69 -22.43 26.49
C ALA A 198 11.62 -22.17 27.71
N PRO A 199 11.54 -22.94 28.82
CA PRO A 199 12.45 -22.74 29.95
C PRO A 199 13.93 -22.93 29.62
N ASP A 200 14.26 -23.79 28.64
CA ASP A 200 15.65 -24.07 28.26
C ASP A 200 16.29 -22.83 27.63
N VAL A 201 15.57 -22.13 26.74
CA VAL A 201 16.07 -20.90 26.11
C VAL A 201 16.08 -19.71 27.05
N TRP A 202 15.12 -19.64 27.98
CA TRP A 202 15.12 -18.63 29.05
C TRP A 202 16.31 -18.80 29.98
N SER A 203 16.72 -20.04 30.27
CA SER A 203 17.91 -20.34 31.06
C SER A 203 19.21 -19.89 30.38
N LEU A 204 19.19 -19.68 29.06
CA LEU A 204 20.28 -19.07 28.29
C LEU A 204 20.19 -17.53 28.23
N GLY A 205 19.19 -16.93 28.88
CA GLY A 205 18.92 -15.50 28.87
C GLY A 205 18.20 -15.00 27.61
N ILE A 206 17.58 -15.89 26.83
CA ILE A 206 16.85 -15.55 25.60
C ILE A 206 15.34 -15.62 25.90
N ASP A 207 14.77 -14.54 26.43
CA ASP A 207 13.37 -14.48 26.90
C ASP A 207 12.44 -13.59 26.04
N GLY A 208 12.98 -12.91 25.04
CA GLY A 208 12.23 -12.03 24.15
C GLY A 208 12.07 -10.60 24.64
N THR A 209 12.78 -10.20 25.71
CA THR A 209 13.04 -8.78 26.04
C THR A 209 14.09 -8.15 25.13
#